data_AF-A0A959CMM5-F1
#
_entry.id   AF-A0A959CMM5-F1
#
_cell.length_a   1.000
_cell.length_b   1.000
_cell.length_c   1.000
_cell.angle_alpha   90.00
_cell.angle_beta   90.00
_cell.angle_gamma   90.00
#
_symmetry.space_group_name_H-M   'P 1'
#
loop_
_entity.id
_entity.type
_entity.pdbx_description
1 polymer ?
#
loop_
_entity_poly.entity_id
_entity_poly.type
_entity_poly.pdbx_seq_one_letter_code
_entity_poly.pdbx_strand_id
1 'polypeptide(L)'
;MDRVDLESILQPETALERRLIQDPEFRRGLGWGIPRFGHPEGEVYKHIREVLDNIDRFDISADEREKLRLITFVHDTFKHLEDKSYPRDWSKHHGVYARRFLERHYDDPVVLRIVELHDEAYYAWRHKHLYHQHREGSERLQRLLQAMGDDIQLYYLFFKADTQTGDKNQAPLKWFEMVVKDIEVVPSVW
;
A
#
# COMPACT_ATOMS: atom_id res chain seq x y z
N MET A 1 8.49 7.36 -28.44
CA MET A 1 8.28 6.65 -27.17
C MET A 1 6.79 6.58 -27.00
N ASP A 2 6.19 5.42 -27.25
CA ASP A 2 4.75 5.28 -27.17
C ASP A 2 4.31 5.57 -25.74
N ARG A 3 3.32 6.46 -25.62
CA ARG A 3 2.77 6.86 -24.33
C ARG A 3 2.05 5.64 -23.76
N VAL A 4 2.55 5.11 -22.64
CA VAL A 4 1.91 3.97 -21.94
C VAL A 4 0.43 4.29 -21.72
N ASP A 5 -0.44 3.38 -22.19
CA ASP A 5 -1.88 3.46 -21.99
C ASP A 5 -2.24 2.96 -20.58
N LEU A 6 -2.15 3.86 -19.61
CA LEU A 6 -2.44 3.56 -18.21
C LEU A 6 -3.90 3.16 -17.97
N GLU A 7 -4.85 3.64 -18.77
CA GLU A 7 -6.26 3.26 -18.59
C GLU A 7 -6.49 1.81 -19.02
N SER A 8 -5.88 1.39 -20.14
CA SER A 8 -5.95 0.00 -20.59
C SER A 8 -5.30 -0.98 -19.60
N ILE A 9 -4.21 -0.58 -18.94
CA ILE A 9 -3.49 -1.44 -17.99
C ILE A 9 -4.18 -1.47 -16.62
N LEU A 10 -4.45 -0.29 -16.04
CA LEU A 10 -4.95 -0.19 -14.67
C LEU A 10 -6.47 -0.42 -14.58
N GLN A 11 -7.19 -0.35 -15.70
CA GLN A 11 -8.62 -0.63 -15.79
C GLN A 11 -9.44 0.08 -14.70
N PRO A 12 -9.45 1.42 -14.69
CA PRO A 12 -10.18 2.17 -13.68
C PRO A 12 -11.70 1.92 -13.80
N GLU A 13 -12.32 1.64 -12.67
CA GLU A 13 -13.74 1.30 -12.56
C GLU A 13 -14.59 2.51 -12.20
N THR A 14 -14.09 3.34 -11.27
CA THR A 14 -14.82 4.51 -10.77
C THR A 14 -14.44 5.79 -11.52
N ALA A 15 -15.29 6.82 -11.44
CA ALA A 15 -14.95 8.14 -11.96
C ALA A 15 -13.76 8.75 -11.21
N LEU A 16 -13.58 8.43 -9.93
CA LEU A 16 -12.44 8.89 -9.15
C LEU A 16 -11.14 8.27 -9.66
N GLU A 17 -11.06 6.95 -9.80
CA GLU A 17 -9.88 6.26 -10.34
C GLU A 17 -9.46 6.83 -11.71
N ARG A 18 -10.43 7.05 -12.62
CA ARG A 18 -10.17 7.68 -13.93
C ARG A 18 -9.58 9.08 -13.79
N ARG A 19 -10.14 9.91 -12.90
CA ARG A 19 -9.62 11.27 -12.65
C ARG A 19 -8.19 11.24 -12.10
N LEU A 20 -7.87 10.32 -11.19
CA LEU A 20 -6.52 10.21 -10.63
C LEU A 20 -5.48 9.88 -11.72
N ILE A 21 -5.76 8.91 -12.59
CA ILE A 21 -4.85 8.51 -13.70
C ILE A 21 -4.65 9.63 -14.75
N GLN A 22 -5.57 10.59 -14.81
CA GLN A 22 -5.49 11.75 -15.70
C GLN A 22 -4.69 12.91 -15.08
N ASP A 23 -4.50 12.91 -13.76
CA ASP A 23 -3.75 13.96 -13.06
C ASP A 23 -2.25 13.92 -13.43
N PRO A 24 -1.65 15.04 -13.89
CA PRO A 24 -0.24 15.07 -14.30
C PRO A 24 0.77 14.76 -13.19
N GLU A 25 0.48 15.13 -11.94
CA GLU A 25 1.31 14.85 -10.77
C GLU A 25 1.29 13.34 -10.49
N PHE A 26 0.10 12.75 -10.49
CA PHE A 26 -0.11 11.32 -10.27
C PHE A 26 0.58 10.47 -11.36
N ARG A 27 0.40 10.83 -12.63
CA ARG A 27 1.02 10.13 -13.77
C ARG A 27 2.54 10.11 -13.72
N ARG A 28 3.17 11.17 -13.20
CA ARG A 28 4.62 11.21 -13.03
C ARG A 28 5.08 10.15 -12.05
N GLY A 29 4.34 9.99 -10.95
CA GLY A 29 4.59 8.97 -9.94
C GLY A 29 4.41 7.55 -10.45
N LEU A 30 3.36 7.31 -11.24
CA LEU A 30 3.07 6.00 -11.81
C LEU A 30 4.21 5.44 -12.68
N GLY A 31 4.91 6.30 -13.43
CA GLY A 31 6.07 5.92 -14.26
C GLY A 31 7.40 5.88 -13.52
N TRP A 32 7.43 6.03 -12.19
CA TRP A 32 8.67 6.00 -11.43
C TRP A 32 9.06 4.57 -11.05
N GLY A 33 10.36 4.29 -11.07
CA GLY A 33 10.95 3.06 -10.57
C GLY A 33 11.67 2.24 -11.65
N ILE A 34 12.55 1.36 -11.20
CA ILE A 34 13.25 0.36 -12.02
C ILE A 34 13.20 -0.99 -11.30
N PRO A 35 13.31 -2.12 -12.03
CA PRO A 35 13.36 -3.45 -11.45
C PRO A 35 14.40 -3.57 -10.34
N ARG A 36 14.00 -4.14 -9.20
CA ARG A 36 14.84 -4.36 -8.02
C ARG A 36 14.24 -5.45 -7.15
N PHE A 37 15.02 -5.99 -6.21
CA PHE A 37 14.49 -6.95 -5.23
C PHE A 37 13.30 -6.36 -4.45
N GLY A 38 12.23 -7.14 -4.33
CA GLY A 38 10.93 -6.77 -3.79
C GLY A 38 10.01 -6.05 -4.77
N HIS A 39 10.52 -5.60 -5.92
CA HIS A 39 9.79 -4.87 -6.96
C HIS A 39 10.39 -5.16 -8.35
N PRO A 40 10.36 -6.43 -8.82
CA PRO A 40 10.95 -6.82 -10.09
C PRO A 40 10.25 -6.17 -11.30
N GLU A 41 8.99 -5.76 -11.15
CA GLU A 41 8.19 -5.04 -12.14
C GLU A 41 8.72 -3.62 -12.42
N GLY A 42 9.31 -2.99 -11.39
CA GLY A 42 10.00 -1.71 -11.46
C GLY A 42 9.09 -0.49 -11.35
N GLU A 43 8.36 -0.16 -12.41
CA GLU A 43 7.50 1.04 -12.48
C GLU A 43 6.24 0.86 -11.62
N VAL A 44 5.85 1.91 -10.88
CA VAL A 44 4.73 1.85 -9.92
C VAL A 44 3.41 1.36 -10.56
N TYR A 45 3.07 1.76 -11.79
CA TYR A 45 1.81 1.29 -12.40
C TYR A 45 1.76 -0.24 -12.60
N LYS A 46 2.92 -0.90 -12.79
CA LYS A 46 2.97 -2.36 -12.92
C LYS A 46 2.74 -3.02 -11.57
N HIS A 47 3.32 -2.44 -10.51
CA HIS A 47 3.09 -2.88 -9.14
C HIS A 47 1.61 -2.78 -8.78
N ILE A 48 1.00 -1.63 -9.06
CA ILE A 48 -0.44 -1.40 -8.87
C ILE A 48 -1.27 -2.46 -9.60
N ARG A 49 -0.92 -2.80 -10.85
CA ARG A 49 -1.63 -3.85 -11.60
C ARG A 49 -1.59 -5.21 -10.87
N GLU A 50 -0.42 -5.64 -10.39
CA GLU A 50 -0.31 -6.89 -9.64
C GLU A 50 -1.14 -6.88 -8.34
N VAL A 51 -1.11 -5.76 -7.61
CA VAL A 51 -1.92 -5.62 -6.37
C VAL A 51 -3.42 -5.64 -6.68
N LEU A 52 -3.87 -4.99 -7.76
CA LEU A 52 -5.27 -5.04 -8.20
C LEU A 52 -5.67 -6.47 -8.58
N ASP A 53 -4.81 -7.22 -9.26
CA ASP A 53 -5.07 -8.63 -9.62
C ASP A 53 -5.20 -9.53 -8.37
N ASN A 54 -4.48 -9.21 -7.29
CA ASN A 54 -4.63 -9.88 -6.00
C ASN A 54 -5.97 -9.55 -5.34
N ILE A 55 -6.37 -8.28 -5.35
CA ILE A 55 -7.66 -7.82 -4.79
C ILE A 55 -8.83 -8.51 -5.50
N ASP A 56 -8.75 -8.69 -6.82
CA ASP A 56 -9.79 -9.34 -7.62
C ASP A 56 -10.01 -10.83 -7.27
N ARG A 57 -9.11 -11.43 -6.50
CA ARG A 57 -9.19 -12.83 -6.04
C ARG A 57 -9.77 -12.96 -4.63
N PHE A 58 -9.98 -11.86 -3.91
CA PHE A 58 -10.57 -11.90 -2.57
C PHE A 58 -12.09 -12.07 -2.62
N ASP A 59 -12.63 -12.88 -1.70
CA ASP A 59 -14.07 -13.00 -1.46
C ASP A 59 -14.49 -11.93 -0.45
N ILE A 60 -14.71 -10.71 -0.93
CA ILE A 60 -14.99 -9.51 -0.13
C ILE A 60 -16.17 -8.74 -0.74
N SER A 61 -16.74 -7.81 0.05
CA SER A 61 -17.82 -6.97 -0.45
C SER A 61 -17.36 -6.01 -1.55
N ALA A 62 -18.31 -5.56 -2.37
CA ALA A 62 -18.03 -4.56 -3.40
C ALA A 62 -17.48 -3.23 -2.81
N ASP A 63 -17.95 -2.84 -1.63
CA ASP A 63 -17.48 -1.63 -0.92
C ASP A 63 -16.02 -1.78 -0.46
N GLU A 64 -15.67 -2.91 0.17
CA GLU A 64 -14.28 -3.19 0.55
C GLU A 64 -13.37 -3.25 -0.67
N ARG A 65 -13.82 -3.89 -1.75
CA ARG A 65 -13.07 -3.96 -3.01
C ARG A 65 -12.83 -2.57 -3.59
N GLU A 66 -13.84 -1.71 -3.65
CA GLU A 66 -13.68 -0.33 -4.14
C GLU A 66 -12.66 0.46 -3.31
N LYS A 67 -12.72 0.34 -1.97
CA LYS A 67 -11.75 0.96 -1.06
C LYS A 67 -10.33 0.43 -1.28
N LEU A 68 -10.15 -0.89 -1.34
CA LEU A 68 -8.83 -1.51 -1.55
C LEU A 68 -8.22 -1.09 -2.88
N ARG A 69 -9.02 -1.02 -3.95
CA ARG A 69 -8.57 -0.53 -5.24
C ARG A 69 -8.10 0.92 -5.15
N LEU A 70 -8.89 1.80 -4.52
CA LEU A 70 -8.50 3.20 -4.37
C LEU A 70 -7.20 3.37 -3.57
N ILE A 71 -7.03 2.63 -2.47
CA ILE A 71 -5.76 2.61 -1.70
C ILE A 71 -4.61 2.17 -2.62
N THR A 72 -4.83 1.10 -3.39
CA THR A 72 -3.84 0.52 -4.31
C THR A 72 -3.37 1.50 -5.35
N PHE A 73 -4.26 2.27 -5.98
CA PHE A 73 -3.87 3.30 -6.94
C PHE A 73 -2.87 4.31 -6.35
N VAL A 74 -2.98 4.63 -5.06
CA VAL A 74 -2.33 5.81 -4.48
C VAL A 74 -1.10 5.48 -3.64
N HIS A 75 -1.08 4.34 -2.93
CA HIS A 75 -0.13 4.04 -1.85
C HIS A 75 1.35 4.32 -2.21
N ASP A 76 1.81 3.86 -3.38
CA ASP A 76 3.21 3.95 -3.81
C ASP A 76 3.47 5.05 -4.86
N THR A 77 2.44 5.76 -5.32
CA THR A 77 2.56 6.72 -6.44
C THR A 77 3.52 7.87 -6.13
N PHE A 78 3.66 8.24 -4.85
CA PHE A 78 4.51 9.35 -4.43
C PHE A 78 5.90 8.93 -3.93
N LYS A 79 6.30 7.68 -4.18
CA LYS A 79 7.62 7.12 -3.77
C LYS A 79 8.82 7.87 -4.32
N HIS A 80 8.64 8.56 -5.43
CA HIS A 80 9.65 9.42 -6.06
C HIS A 80 9.96 10.70 -5.28
N LEU A 81 9.04 11.16 -4.42
CA LEU A 81 9.22 12.35 -3.58
C LEU A 81 9.86 12.04 -2.22
N GLU A 82 9.97 10.76 -1.88
CA GLU A 82 10.41 10.34 -0.56
C GLU A 82 11.86 10.75 -0.28
N ASP A 83 12.07 11.42 0.85
CA ASP A 83 13.40 11.77 1.33
C ASP A 83 14.10 10.54 1.92
N LYS A 84 15.23 10.15 1.33
CA LYS A 84 16.05 9.00 1.74
C LYS A 84 17.29 9.38 2.53
N SER A 85 17.42 10.64 2.95
CA SER A 85 18.53 11.12 3.78
C SER A 85 18.47 10.54 5.21
N TYR A 86 19.59 10.66 5.93
CA TYR A 86 19.72 10.20 7.31
C TYR A 86 20.13 11.34 8.25
N PRO A 87 19.47 11.52 9.41
CA PRO A 87 18.31 10.76 9.90
C PRO A 87 17.06 10.98 9.04
N ARG A 88 16.23 9.93 8.90
CA ARG A 88 15.03 9.98 8.04
C ARG A 88 14.00 10.95 8.62
N ASP A 89 13.49 11.84 7.77
CA ASP A 89 12.34 12.68 8.07
C ASP A 89 11.04 11.97 7.67
N TRP A 90 10.33 11.44 8.67
CA TRP A 90 9.08 10.70 8.45
C TRP A 90 7.93 11.58 7.92
N SER A 91 8.01 12.91 8.06
CA SER A 91 7.02 13.81 7.46
C SER A 91 7.10 13.87 5.93
N LYS A 92 8.20 13.34 5.37
CA LYS A 92 8.46 13.19 3.92
C LYS A 92 8.36 11.74 3.45
N HIS A 93 7.67 10.89 4.21
CA HIS A 93 7.35 9.54 3.77
C HIS A 93 6.40 9.58 2.57
N HIS A 94 6.54 8.66 1.61
CA HIS A 94 5.67 8.64 0.43
C HIS A 94 4.20 8.43 0.78
N GLY A 95 3.90 7.63 1.82
CA GLY A 95 2.53 7.49 2.35
C GLY A 95 1.91 8.82 2.81
N VAL A 96 2.71 9.74 3.37
CA VAL A 96 2.24 11.08 3.78
C VAL A 96 1.90 11.93 2.54
N TYR A 97 2.75 11.90 1.51
CA TYR A 97 2.46 12.57 0.24
C TYR A 97 1.23 11.98 -0.46
N ALA A 98 1.12 10.65 -0.47
CA ALA A 98 0.01 9.90 -1.03
C ALA A 98 -1.32 10.26 -0.36
N ARG A 99 -1.35 10.31 0.98
CA ARG A 99 -2.50 10.79 1.73
C ARG A 99 -2.86 12.23 1.37
N ARG A 100 -1.89 13.15 1.43
CA ARG A 100 -2.11 14.59 1.13
C ARG A 100 -2.61 14.82 -0.28
N PHE A 101 -2.21 13.97 -1.21
CA PHE A 101 -2.74 13.98 -2.55
C PHE A 101 -4.22 13.55 -2.55
N LEU A 102 -4.53 12.39 -1.95
CA LEU A 102 -5.87 11.79 -1.99
C LEU A 102 -6.93 12.60 -1.23
N GLU A 103 -6.57 13.24 -0.11
CA GLU A 103 -7.51 14.04 0.70
C GLU A 103 -8.11 15.23 -0.05
N ARG A 104 -7.52 15.62 -1.19
CA ARG A 104 -8.06 16.66 -2.09
C ARG A 104 -9.22 16.15 -2.95
N HIS A 105 -9.41 14.83 -3.02
CA HIS A 105 -10.34 14.16 -3.93
C HIS A 105 -11.29 13.19 -3.23
N TYR A 106 -11.00 12.80 -1.98
CA TYR A 106 -11.72 11.77 -1.23
C TYR A 106 -11.64 12.06 0.28
N ASP A 107 -12.72 11.78 1.01
CA ASP A 107 -12.91 12.21 2.40
C ASP A 107 -13.06 11.07 3.41
N ASP A 108 -13.06 9.80 2.98
CA ASP A 108 -13.10 8.66 3.90
C ASP A 108 -11.82 8.62 4.77
N PRO A 109 -11.92 8.85 6.09
CA PRO A 109 -10.77 8.90 6.98
C PRO A 109 -10.08 7.54 7.18
N VAL A 110 -10.75 6.43 6.87
CA VAL A 110 -10.17 5.07 6.94
C VAL A 110 -9.22 4.86 5.78
N VAL A 111 -9.68 5.10 4.56
CA VAL A 111 -8.88 4.99 3.33
C VAL A 111 -7.65 5.89 3.40
N LEU A 112 -7.82 7.16 3.79
CA LEU A 112 -6.71 8.11 3.93
C LEU A 112 -5.66 7.64 4.95
N ARG A 113 -6.09 7.00 6.04
CA ARG A 113 -5.21 6.51 7.09
C ARG A 113 -4.46 5.25 6.67
N ILE A 114 -5.12 4.33 5.96
CA ILE A 114 -4.46 3.14 5.41
C ILE A 114 -3.40 3.57 4.39
N VAL A 115 -3.71 4.50 3.47
CA VAL A 115 -2.73 5.02 2.51
C VAL A 115 -1.48 5.58 3.21
N GLU A 116 -1.67 6.35 4.28
CA GLU A 116 -0.55 6.93 5.02
C GLU A 116 0.31 5.87 5.73
N LEU A 117 -0.34 4.88 6.36
CA LEU A 117 0.28 3.92 7.26
C LEU A 117 0.54 2.55 6.63
N HIS A 118 0.35 2.38 5.31
CA HIS A 118 0.36 1.07 4.67
C HIS A 118 1.64 0.26 4.94
N ASP A 119 2.80 0.91 4.99
CA ASP A 119 4.10 0.28 5.27
C ASP A 119 4.35 -0.08 6.77
N GLU A 120 3.50 0.36 7.71
CA GLU A 120 3.80 0.29 9.14
C GLU A 120 3.94 -1.14 9.67
N ALA A 121 3.16 -2.11 9.18
CA ALA A 121 3.32 -3.51 9.54
C ALA A 121 4.70 -4.06 9.13
N TYR A 122 5.17 -3.71 7.93
CA TYR A 122 6.52 -4.05 7.47
C TYR A 122 7.59 -3.38 8.34
N TYR A 123 7.43 -2.10 8.69
CA TYR A 123 8.39 -1.41 9.56
C TYR A 123 8.44 -1.99 10.97
N ALA A 124 7.29 -2.34 11.55
CA ALA A 124 7.21 -3.00 12.84
C ALA A 124 7.95 -4.36 12.81
N TRP A 125 7.69 -5.18 11.79
CA TRP A 125 8.39 -6.44 11.58
C TRP A 125 9.90 -6.25 11.43
N ARG A 126 10.33 -5.29 10.60
CA ARG A 126 11.74 -5.00 10.33
C ARG A 126 12.50 -4.61 11.59
N HIS A 127 11.94 -3.75 12.44
CA HIS A 127 12.56 -3.40 13.72
C HIS A 127 12.75 -4.64 14.60
N LYS A 128 11.71 -5.46 14.71
CA LYS A 128 11.71 -6.63 15.59
C LYS A 128 12.66 -7.74 15.11
N HIS A 129 12.67 -8.04 13.81
CA HIS A 129 13.29 -9.23 13.27
C HIS A 129 14.60 -8.99 12.51
N LEU A 130 14.82 -7.80 11.94
CA LEU A 130 16.07 -7.48 11.25
C LEU A 130 17.00 -6.60 12.10
N TYR A 131 16.45 -5.72 12.93
CA TYR A 131 17.24 -4.80 13.76
C TYR A 131 17.32 -5.18 15.24
N HIS A 132 16.64 -6.26 15.65
CA HIS A 132 16.56 -6.72 17.04
C HIS A 132 16.05 -5.66 18.03
N GLN A 133 15.34 -4.65 17.51
CA GLN A 133 14.70 -3.55 18.25
C GLN A 133 13.28 -3.97 18.63
N HIS A 134 13.20 -4.96 19.53
CA HIS A 134 11.93 -5.61 19.87
C HIS A 134 10.91 -4.67 20.51
N ARG A 135 11.37 -3.68 21.27
CA ARG A 135 10.50 -2.71 21.95
C ARG A 135 9.91 -1.75 20.93
N GLU A 136 10.74 -1.15 20.09
CA GLU A 136 10.37 -0.19 19.06
C GLU A 136 9.45 -0.83 18.01
N GLY A 137 9.73 -2.08 17.63
CA GLY A 137 8.85 -2.85 16.74
C GLY A 137 7.48 -3.10 17.36
N SER A 138 7.42 -3.44 18.65
CA SER A 138 6.14 -3.64 19.37
C SER A 138 5.36 -2.33 19.52
N GLU A 139 6.04 -1.22 19.83
CA GLU A 139 5.43 0.11 19.94
C GLU A 139 4.89 0.62 18.59
N ARG A 140 5.55 0.30 17.47
CA ARG A 140 5.03 0.57 16.12
C ARG A 140 3.76 -0.22 15.84
N LEU A 141 3.78 -1.53 16.06
CA LEU A 141 2.60 -2.37 15.85
C LEU A 141 1.43 -1.90 16.71
N GLN A 142 1.66 -1.61 17.99
CA GLN A 142 0.59 -1.13 18.89
C GLN A 142 -0.03 0.18 18.40
N ARG A 143 0.78 1.12 17.92
CA ARG A 143 0.27 2.39 17.35
C ARG A 143 -0.53 2.15 16.08
N LEU A 144 -0.09 1.24 15.20
CA LEU A 144 -0.84 0.84 14.02
C LEU A 144 -2.21 0.25 14.42
N LEU A 145 -2.25 -0.71 15.35
CA LEU A 145 -3.49 -1.34 15.79
C LEU A 145 -4.45 -0.33 16.44
N GLN A 146 -3.92 0.59 17.27
CA GLN A 146 -4.72 1.68 17.85
C GLN A 146 -5.25 2.64 16.78
N ALA A 147 -4.45 2.93 15.76
CA ALA A 147 -4.85 3.80 14.66
C ALA A 147 -5.88 3.15 13.74
N MET A 148 -5.85 1.82 13.55
CA MET A 148 -6.83 1.12 12.71
C MET A 148 -8.12 0.82 13.46
N GLY A 149 -8.06 0.43 14.74
CA GLY A 149 -9.26 0.02 15.47
C GLY A 149 -10.02 -1.09 14.73
N ASP A 150 -11.32 -0.88 14.52
CA ASP A 150 -12.20 -1.83 13.83
C ASP A 150 -11.87 -1.97 12.32
N ASP A 151 -11.11 -1.03 11.74
CA ASP A 151 -10.73 -1.04 10.32
C ASP A 151 -9.49 -1.93 10.03
N ILE A 152 -8.98 -2.64 11.04
CA ILE A 152 -7.76 -3.46 10.90
C ILE A 152 -7.89 -4.56 9.84
N GLN A 153 -9.10 -5.06 9.59
CA GLN A 153 -9.36 -6.03 8.53
C GLN A 153 -9.07 -5.44 7.15
N LEU A 154 -9.52 -4.22 6.87
CA LEU A 154 -9.28 -3.56 5.59
C LEU A 154 -7.79 -3.26 5.39
N TYR A 155 -7.10 -2.83 6.46
CA TYR A 155 -5.65 -2.67 6.44
C TYR A 155 -4.94 -4.00 6.13
N TYR A 156 -5.35 -5.08 6.77
CA TYR A 156 -4.79 -6.42 6.56
C TYR A 156 -4.96 -6.88 5.11
N LEU A 157 -6.17 -6.75 4.55
CA LEU A 157 -6.45 -7.15 3.16
C LEU A 157 -5.56 -6.38 2.18
N PHE A 158 -5.38 -5.07 2.39
CA PHE A 158 -4.45 -4.27 1.59
C PHE A 158 -3.01 -4.76 1.76
N PHE A 159 -2.54 -4.90 3.00
CA PHE A 159 -1.17 -5.33 3.30
C PHE A 159 -0.86 -6.71 2.70
N LYS A 160 -1.85 -7.61 2.72
CA LYS A 160 -1.77 -8.93 2.08
C LYS A 160 -1.64 -8.79 0.56
N ALA A 161 -2.55 -8.07 -0.09
CA ALA A 161 -2.52 -7.88 -1.54
C ALA A 161 -1.22 -7.23 -2.01
N ASP A 162 -0.72 -6.23 -1.29
CA ASP A 162 0.55 -5.57 -1.59
C ASP A 162 1.75 -6.49 -1.37
N THR A 163 1.76 -7.28 -0.28
CA THR A 163 2.89 -8.16 0.03
C THR A 163 2.96 -9.36 -0.92
N GLN A 164 1.84 -9.83 -1.46
CA GLN A 164 1.78 -10.99 -2.37
C GLN A 164 2.07 -10.61 -3.84
N THR A 165 3.08 -9.75 -4.05
CA THR A 165 3.54 -9.30 -5.38
C THR A 165 4.99 -9.66 -5.63
N GLY A 166 5.35 -9.86 -6.91
CA GLY A 166 6.70 -10.15 -7.36
C GLY A 166 7.48 -11.15 -6.51
N ASP A 167 8.67 -10.73 -6.05
CA ASP A 167 9.58 -11.51 -5.20
C ASP A 167 9.61 -11.00 -3.74
N LYS A 168 8.57 -10.27 -3.29
CA LYS A 168 8.51 -9.70 -1.93
C LYS A 168 8.64 -10.78 -0.86
N ASN A 169 9.37 -10.45 0.19
CA ASN A 169 9.51 -11.30 1.38
C ASN A 169 8.15 -11.46 2.07
N GLN A 170 7.69 -12.71 2.21
CA GLN A 170 6.41 -13.05 2.85
C GLN A 170 6.47 -13.13 4.38
N ALA A 171 7.66 -13.08 4.99
CA ALA A 171 7.82 -13.16 6.45
C ALA A 171 7.08 -12.06 7.24
N PRO A 172 7.02 -10.79 6.79
CA PRO A 172 6.24 -9.74 7.46
C PRO A 172 4.74 -10.06 7.50
N LEU A 173 4.17 -10.53 6.37
CA LEU A 173 2.76 -10.93 6.29
C LEU A 173 2.45 -12.09 7.22
N LYS A 174 3.24 -13.18 7.15
CA LYS A 174 3.07 -14.35 8.01
C LYS A 174 3.19 -14.00 9.50
N TRP A 175 4.10 -13.10 9.82
CA TRP A 175 4.24 -12.59 11.19
C TRP A 175 3.02 -11.80 11.62
N PHE A 176 2.50 -10.91 10.76
CA PHE A 176 1.31 -10.12 11.06
C PHE A 176 0.08 -11.01 11.31
N GLU A 177 -0.17 -11.97 10.43
CA GLU A 177 -1.25 -12.98 10.56
C GLU A 177 -1.14 -13.83 11.83
N MET A 178 0.07 -14.03 12.36
CA MET A 178 0.31 -14.79 13.59
C MET A 178 0.06 -13.97 14.86
N VAL A 179 0.35 -12.66 14.84
CA VAL A 179 0.36 -11.83 16.06
C VAL A 179 -0.88 -10.96 16.22
N VAL A 180 -1.57 -10.61 15.13
CA VAL A 180 -2.79 -9.80 15.16
C VAL A 180 -3.98 -10.74 15.22
N LYS A 181 -4.83 -10.57 16.25
CA LYS A 181 -5.93 -11.50 16.55
C LYS A 181 -7.28 -11.08 15.95
N ASP A 182 -7.48 -9.78 15.76
CA ASP A 182 -8.77 -9.21 15.36
C ASP A 182 -8.89 -9.08 13.84
N ILE A 183 -8.34 -10.07 13.11
CA ILE A 183 -8.42 -10.18 11.66
C ILE A 183 -8.93 -11.56 11.26
N GLU A 184 -9.70 -11.61 10.20
CA GLU A 184 -10.02 -12.83 9.49
C GLU A 184 -8.93 -13.08 8.43
N VAL A 185 -8.09 -14.08 8.70
CA VAL A 185 -7.00 -14.47 7.79
C VAL A 185 -7.60 -15.13 6.55
N VAL A 186 -7.41 -14.49 5.39
CA VAL A 186 -7.87 -15.02 4.10
C VAL A 186 -6.79 -15.90 3.46
N PRO A 187 -7.15 -16.93 2.66
CA PRO A 187 -6.20 -17.74 1.91
C PRO A 187 -5.29 -16.90 1.02
N SER A 188 -4.09 -17.40 0.74
CA SER A 188 -3.19 -16.73 -0.20
C SER A 188 -3.70 -16.83 -1.63
N VAL A 189 -3.49 -15.76 -2.40
CA VAL A 189 -3.95 -15.63 -3.78
C VAL A 189 -2.78 -15.85 -4.76
N TRP A 190 -2.24 -17.08 -4.80
CA TRP A 190 -1.17 -17.44 -5.75
C TRP A 190 -1.73 -17.80 -7.12
#